data_AF-A0A2T2PAZ8-F1
#
_entry.id   AF-A0A2T2PAZ8-F1
#
_cell.length_a   1.000
_cell.length_b   1.000
_cell.length_c   1.000
_cell.angle_alpha   90.00
_cell.angle_beta   90.00
_cell.angle_gamma   90.00
#
_symmetry.space_group_name_H-M   'P 1'
#
loop_
_entity.id
_entity.type
_entity.pdbx_description
1 polymer ?
#
loop_
_entity_poly.entity_id
_entity_poly.type
_entity_poly.pdbx_seq_one_letter_code
_entity_poly.pdbx_strand_id
1 'polypeptide(L)'
;MSSKRPWSTDAILSSKLASFACKRCRLRKVKCDSEFPSCAGCSKAAVPCIVADYSTTRDYTRAEVHSLEQKVARLEALLAPVSDDAQHDVQSHPTSESTRFVGPECSISFIQPVVDSIRRQSSSLLASQEPAIEYHAPHHLPSRDVALAAVAE
;
A
#
# COMPACT_ATOMS: atom_id res chain seq x y z
N MET A 1 -24.08 -24.31 -0.20
CA MET A 1 -24.03 -23.39 0.95
C MET A 1 -22.58 -23.28 1.42
N SER A 2 -21.75 -22.53 0.69
CA SER A 2 -20.33 -22.37 1.01
C SER A 2 -20.15 -21.09 1.82
N SER A 3 -20.07 -21.23 3.14
CA SER A 3 -19.70 -20.15 4.05
C SER A 3 -18.27 -19.71 3.72
N LYS A 4 -18.13 -18.52 3.12
CA LYS A 4 -16.84 -17.87 2.91
C LYS A 4 -16.25 -17.56 4.29
N ARG A 5 -15.18 -18.27 4.68
CA ARG A 5 -14.46 -17.97 5.93
C ARG A 5 -13.80 -16.59 5.78
N PRO A 6 -14.01 -15.65 6.71
CA PRO A 6 -13.23 -14.42 6.73
C PRO A 6 -11.79 -14.79 7.10
N TRP A 7 -10.84 -14.38 6.26
CA TRP A 7 -9.43 -14.58 6.48
C TRP A 7 -8.97 -13.65 7.61
N SER A 8 -8.80 -14.18 8.82
CA SER A 8 -8.13 -13.47 9.91
C SER A 8 -6.61 -13.48 9.64
N THR A 9 -6.09 -12.42 9.02
CA THR A 9 -4.66 -12.18 8.81
C THR A 9 -3.86 -12.15 10.12
N ASP A 10 -4.51 -11.78 11.22
CA ASP A 10 -3.85 -11.46 12.49
C ASP A 10 -3.26 -12.68 13.22
N ALA A 11 -3.97 -13.81 13.21
CA ALA A 11 -3.47 -15.04 13.83
C ALA A 11 -2.25 -15.62 13.11
N ILE A 12 -2.16 -15.40 11.78
CA ILE A 12 -1.08 -15.91 10.94
C ILE A 12 0.20 -15.08 11.15
N LEU A 13 0.10 -13.76 11.35
CA LEU A 13 1.27 -12.90 11.54
C LEU A 13 1.87 -13.04 12.95
N SER A 14 1.02 -13.10 13.99
CA SER A 14 1.46 -13.29 15.38
C SER A 14 2.10 -14.67 15.60
N SER A 15 1.54 -15.73 14.97
CA SER A 15 2.14 -17.08 14.98
C SER A 15 3.45 -17.15 14.17
N LYS A 16 3.59 -16.38 13.09
CA LYS A 16 4.84 -16.31 12.32
C LYS A 16 5.96 -15.64 13.13
N LEU A 17 5.68 -14.59 13.88
CA LEU A 17 6.66 -13.98 14.79
C LEU A 17 7.09 -14.86 15.96
N ALA A 18 6.20 -15.75 16.44
CA ALA A 18 6.54 -16.77 17.44
C ALA A 18 7.60 -17.76 16.92
N SER A 19 7.70 -17.96 15.61
CA SER A 19 8.69 -18.84 14.98
C SER A 19 10.05 -18.19 14.70
N PHE A 20 10.15 -16.85 14.77
CA PHE A 20 11.42 -16.16 14.51
C PHE A 20 12.26 -15.98 15.78
N ALA A 21 13.47 -16.56 15.78
CA ALA A 21 14.44 -16.31 16.84
C ALA A 21 14.86 -14.83 16.88
N CYS A 22 14.96 -14.24 18.09
CA CYS A 22 15.38 -12.85 18.25
C CYS A 22 16.86 -12.65 17.88
N LYS A 23 17.27 -11.40 17.61
CA LYS A 23 18.65 -11.03 17.24
C LYS A 23 19.68 -11.55 18.24
N ARG A 24 19.43 -11.40 19.54
CA ARG A 24 20.37 -11.82 20.59
C ARG A 24 20.57 -13.33 20.64
N CYS A 25 19.50 -14.11 20.45
CA CYS A 25 19.60 -15.58 20.41
C CYS A 25 20.31 -16.04 19.13
N ARG A 26 20.05 -15.40 17.98
CA ARG A 26 20.77 -15.66 16.72
C ARG A 26 22.27 -15.38 16.84
N LEU A 27 22.64 -14.20 17.37
CA LEU A 27 24.05 -13.81 17.56
C LEU A 27 24.80 -14.78 18.48
N ARG A 28 24.15 -15.22 19.56
CA ARG A 28 24.73 -16.19 20.50
C ARG A 28 24.62 -17.65 20.03
N LYS A 29 23.96 -17.92 18.91
CA LYS A 29 23.69 -19.28 18.39
C LYS A 29 23.03 -20.19 19.44
N VAL A 30 22.08 -19.65 20.21
CA VAL A 30 21.30 -20.41 21.20
C VAL A 30 19.82 -20.50 20.79
N LYS A 31 19.13 -21.53 21.27
CA LYS A 31 17.68 -21.66 21.08
C LYS A 31 16.96 -20.45 21.69
N CYS A 32 16.00 -19.90 20.94
CA CYS A 32 15.12 -18.84 21.43
C CYS A 32 13.83 -19.50 21.91
N ASP A 33 13.46 -19.30 23.17
CA ASP A 33 12.23 -19.88 23.75
C ASP A 33 10.94 -19.22 23.23
N SER A 34 11.08 -18.16 22.40
CA SER A 34 10.00 -17.38 21.78
C SER A 34 8.83 -16.97 22.68
N GLU A 35 9.01 -17.03 24.00
CA GLU A 35 8.05 -16.56 24.98
C GLU A 35 7.71 -15.07 24.80
N PHE A 36 6.46 -14.74 25.07
CA PHE A 36 5.92 -13.38 25.02
C PHE A 36 5.81 -12.83 26.46
N PRO A 37 6.23 -11.58 26.76
CA PRO A 37 6.63 -10.48 25.87
C PRO A 37 8.12 -10.48 25.44
N SER A 38 8.94 -11.35 26.03
CA SER A 38 10.36 -11.48 25.71
C SER A 38 10.82 -12.90 26.02
N CYS A 39 11.72 -13.47 25.22
CA CYS A 39 12.25 -14.81 25.52
C CYS A 39 13.00 -14.83 26.86
N ALA A 40 12.98 -15.96 27.56
CA ALA A 40 13.65 -16.13 28.87
C ALA A 40 15.10 -15.62 28.88
N GLY A 41 15.87 -15.89 27.82
CA GLY A 41 17.25 -15.42 27.70
C GLY A 41 17.43 -13.89 27.56
N CYS A 42 16.44 -13.18 26.99
CA CYS A 42 16.44 -11.72 26.94
C CYS A 42 15.89 -11.11 28.23
N SER A 43 14.84 -11.71 28.80
CA SER A 43 14.23 -11.31 30.07
C SER A 43 15.24 -11.35 31.22
N LYS A 44 15.95 -12.47 31.39
CA LYS A 44 17.01 -12.64 32.40
C LYS A 44 18.15 -11.64 32.27
N ALA A 45 18.41 -11.18 31.05
CA ALA A 45 19.47 -10.24 30.77
C ALA A 45 18.99 -8.78 30.70
N ALA A 46 17.71 -8.52 31.01
CA ALA A 46 17.09 -7.20 31.02
C ALA A 46 17.33 -6.37 29.74
N VAL A 47 17.34 -7.02 28.57
CA VAL A 47 17.48 -6.34 27.27
C VAL A 47 16.21 -6.45 26.43
N PRO A 48 16.00 -5.51 25.48
CA PRO A 48 14.90 -5.63 24.52
C PRO A 48 15.03 -6.90 23.66
N CYS A 49 13.90 -7.60 23.50
CA CYS A 49 13.81 -8.78 22.65
C CYS A 49 13.43 -8.36 21.21
N ILE A 50 14.46 -8.03 20.42
CA ILE A 50 14.31 -7.54 19.04
C ILE A 50 14.22 -8.72 18.07
N VAL A 51 13.16 -8.76 17.27
CA VAL A 51 13.01 -9.70 16.15
C VAL A 51 13.38 -8.95 14.87
N ALA A 52 14.26 -9.54 14.07
CA ALA A 52 14.63 -8.99 12.77
C ALA A 52 13.87 -9.76 11.69
N ASP A 53 12.97 -9.07 11.01
CA ASP A 53 12.40 -9.57 9.77
C ASP A 53 13.29 -9.11 8.62
N TYR A 54 13.71 -10.04 7.76
CA TYR A 54 14.51 -9.69 6.58
C TYR A 54 13.66 -9.13 5.44
N SER A 55 12.33 -9.24 5.54
CA SER A 55 11.37 -8.68 4.59
C SER A 55 11.10 -7.19 4.82
N THR A 56 11.34 -6.68 6.03
CA THR A 56 11.18 -5.27 6.39
C THR A 56 12.51 -4.75 6.89
N THR A 57 12.98 -3.62 6.38
CA THR A 57 14.28 -3.04 6.77
C THR A 57 14.29 -2.53 8.22
N ARG A 58 13.19 -2.71 8.97
CA ARG A 58 12.99 -2.14 10.31
C ARG A 58 13.03 -3.20 11.40
N ASP A 59 13.78 -2.90 12.44
CA ASP A 59 13.77 -3.66 13.68
C ASP A 59 12.52 -3.37 14.50
N TYR A 60 11.94 -4.41 15.11
CA TYR A 60 10.86 -4.25 16.06
C TYR A 60 11.05 -5.17 17.25
N THR A 61 10.52 -4.75 18.40
CA THR A 61 10.42 -5.56 19.61
C THR A 61 9.10 -6.33 19.63
N ARG A 62 9.08 -7.50 20.29
CA ARG A 62 7.83 -8.27 20.46
C ARG A 62 6.75 -7.46 21.19
N ALA A 63 7.15 -6.65 22.17
CA ALA A 63 6.23 -5.79 22.91
C ALA A 63 5.59 -4.69 22.03
N GLU A 64 6.36 -4.09 21.12
CA GLU A 64 5.82 -3.11 20.16
C GLU A 64 4.76 -3.74 19.26
N VAL A 65 5.02 -4.93 18.71
CA VAL A 65 4.05 -5.61 17.84
C VAL A 65 2.74 -5.87 18.58
N HIS A 66 2.81 -6.39 19.80
CA HIS A 66 1.61 -6.59 20.60
C HIS A 66 0.87 -5.28 20.91
N SER A 67 1.59 -4.20 21.20
CA SER A 67 0.93 -2.89 21.37
C SER A 67 0.22 -2.46 20.10
N LEU A 68 0.75 -2.75 18.92
CA LEU A 68 0.12 -2.45 17.65
C LEU A 68 -1.11 -3.34 17.41
N GLU A 69 -1.00 -4.65 17.65
CA GLU A 69 -2.13 -5.59 17.57
C GLU A 69 -3.28 -5.17 18.50
N GLN A 70 -2.99 -4.77 19.75
CA GLN A 70 -3.99 -4.28 20.69
C GLN A 70 -4.64 -2.98 20.22
N LYS A 71 -3.87 -2.07 19.61
CA LYS A 71 -4.41 -0.83 19.04
C LYS A 71 -5.32 -1.11 17.86
N VAL A 72 -4.93 -2.01 16.97
CA VAL A 72 -5.76 -2.45 15.83
C VAL A 72 -7.07 -3.03 16.33
N ALA A 73 -7.02 -4.00 17.24
CA ALA A 73 -8.22 -4.61 17.81
C ALA A 73 -9.15 -3.59 18.49
N ARG A 74 -8.59 -2.60 19.20
CA ARG A 74 -9.38 -1.51 19.79
C ARG A 74 -10.05 -0.65 18.72
N LEU A 75 -9.33 -0.29 17.67
CA LEU A 75 -9.87 0.56 16.59
C LEU A 75 -10.96 -0.18 15.81
N GLU A 76 -10.74 -1.45 15.50
CA GLU A 76 -11.73 -2.30 14.84
C GLU A 76 -13.01 -2.44 15.68
N ALA A 77 -12.89 -2.61 17.00
CA ALA A 77 -14.05 -2.67 17.89
C ALA A 77 -14.85 -1.35 17.92
N LEU A 78 -14.19 -0.20 17.74
CA LEU A 78 -14.87 1.10 17.67
C LEU A 78 -15.57 1.31 16.32
N LEU A 79 -15.04 0.72 15.23
CA LEU A 79 -15.59 0.86 13.89
C LEU A 79 -16.71 -0.14 13.59
N ALA A 80 -16.70 -1.32 14.21
CA ALA A 80 -17.70 -2.37 14.04
C ALA A 80 -19.17 -1.86 14.05
N PRO A 81 -19.62 -1.03 15.01
CA PRO A 81 -21.01 -0.57 15.05
C PRO A 81 -21.37 0.48 13.98
N VAL A 82 -20.40 1.10 13.29
CA VAL A 82 -20.64 2.16 12.28
C VAL A 82 -20.70 1.57 10.87
N SER A 83 -20.07 0.42 10.65
CA SER A 83 -19.95 -0.22 9.33
C SER A 83 -21.17 -1.02 8.87
N ASP A 84 -22.11 -1.37 9.76
CA ASP A 84 -23.33 -2.12 9.38
C ASP A 84 -24.38 -1.25 8.65
N ASP A 85 -24.34 0.08 8.82
CA ASP A 85 -25.28 1.01 8.16
C ASP A 85 -24.90 1.37 6.71
N ALA A 86 -23.73 0.93 6.22
CA ALA A 86 -23.18 1.31 4.91
C ALA A 86 -23.28 0.23 3.82
N GLN A 87 -23.94 -0.92 4.09
CA GLN A 87 -24.10 -2.01 3.13
C GLN A 87 -25.53 -2.12 2.59
N HIS A 88 -26.04 -1.06 1.95
CA HIS A 88 -27.09 -1.22 0.94
C HIS A 88 -26.79 -0.35 -0.28
N ASP A 89 -26.75 -1.04 -1.42
CA ASP A 89 -26.84 -0.54 -2.79
C ASP A 89 -25.56 -0.11 -3.52
N VAL A 90 -24.84 -1.11 -4.05
CA VAL A 90 -24.02 -0.92 -5.26
C VAL A 90 -24.36 -2.06 -6.23
N GLN A 91 -25.45 -1.92 -6.99
CA GLN A 91 -25.68 -2.73 -8.17
C GLN A 91 -24.73 -2.28 -9.30
N SER A 92 -23.86 -3.20 -9.70
CA SER A 92 -23.01 -3.11 -10.88
C SER A 92 -23.85 -3.10 -12.17
N HIS A 93 -23.84 -1.98 -12.89
CA HIS A 93 -24.25 -1.93 -14.30
C HIS A 93 -23.02 -1.69 -15.19
N PRO A 94 -22.76 -2.53 -16.21
CA PRO A 94 -21.62 -2.35 -17.12
C PRO A 94 -22.06 -1.59 -18.36
N THR A 95 -21.69 -0.32 -18.54
CA THR A 95 -21.75 0.32 -19.86
C THR A 95 -20.74 1.46 -19.99
N SER A 96 -19.84 1.29 -20.96
CA SER A 96 -19.35 2.27 -21.93
C SER A 96 -18.85 3.63 -21.44
N GLU A 97 -17.55 3.88 -21.70
CA GLU A 97 -16.93 5.19 -21.95
C GLU A 97 -17.70 6.43 -21.49
N SER A 98 -17.39 6.87 -20.27
CA SER A 98 -17.47 8.28 -19.92
C SER A 98 -16.55 8.54 -18.76
N THR A 99 -15.70 9.54 -18.95
CA THR A 99 -14.90 10.24 -17.94
C THR A 99 -15.31 9.92 -16.51
N ARG A 100 -14.37 9.37 -15.72
CA ARG A 100 -14.55 9.08 -14.29
C ARG A 100 -14.81 10.37 -13.51
N PHE A 101 -16.03 10.86 -13.60
CA PHE A 101 -16.61 11.90 -12.78
C PHE A 101 -17.06 11.20 -11.51
N VAL A 102 -16.22 11.27 -10.48
CA VAL A 102 -16.57 10.80 -9.15
C VAL A 102 -17.70 11.72 -8.68
N GLY A 103 -18.89 11.15 -8.49
CA GLY A 103 -20.13 11.88 -8.25
C GLY A 103 -20.12 12.76 -6.99
N PRO A 104 -21.23 13.49 -6.75
CA PRO A 104 -21.34 14.53 -5.72
C PRO A 104 -21.07 14.06 -4.28
N GLU A 105 -21.01 12.75 -4.04
CA GLU A 105 -20.82 12.14 -2.72
C GLU A 105 -19.35 12.03 -2.28
N CYS A 106 -18.38 12.48 -3.09
CA CYS A 106 -16.96 12.39 -2.72
C CYS A 106 -16.43 13.70 -2.12
N SER A 107 -15.45 13.55 -1.22
CA SER A 107 -14.79 14.60 -0.41
C SER A 107 -14.10 15.72 -1.20
N ILE A 108 -14.29 15.77 -2.51
CA ILE A 108 -13.67 16.69 -3.47
C ILE A 108 -14.69 17.75 -3.93
N SER A 109 -15.89 17.86 -3.31
CA SER A 109 -16.91 18.86 -3.62
C SER A 109 -16.34 20.30 -3.68
N PHE A 110 -15.30 20.58 -2.90
CA PHE A 110 -14.61 21.88 -2.87
C PHE A 110 -13.93 22.26 -4.21
N ILE A 111 -13.62 21.30 -5.08
CA ILE A 111 -12.94 21.55 -6.36
C ILE A 111 -13.94 21.59 -7.53
N GLN A 112 -15.22 21.25 -7.33
CA GLN A 112 -16.23 21.33 -8.40
C GLN A 112 -16.35 22.71 -9.07
N PRO A 113 -16.30 23.84 -8.36
CA PRO A 113 -16.34 25.15 -8.99
C PRO A 113 -15.16 25.38 -9.95
N VAL A 114 -13.98 24.86 -9.60
CA VAL A 114 -12.77 24.95 -10.42
C VAL A 114 -12.88 24.07 -11.65
N VAL A 115 -13.37 22.84 -11.51
CA VAL A 115 -13.58 21.91 -12.62
C VAL A 115 -14.63 22.44 -13.60
N ASP A 116 -15.71 23.03 -13.09
CA ASP A 116 -16.75 23.67 -13.92
C ASP A 116 -16.22 24.91 -14.65
N SER A 117 -15.35 25.70 -14.00
CA SER A 117 -14.68 26.83 -14.64
C SER A 117 -13.74 26.38 -15.76
N ILE A 118 -12.94 25.32 -15.54
CA ILE A 118 -12.05 24.74 -16.56
C ILE A 118 -12.87 24.18 -17.72
N ARG A 119 -13.98 23.49 -17.45
CA ARG A 119 -14.87 22.95 -18.48
C ARG A 119 -15.44 24.09 -19.33
N ARG A 120 -15.97 25.14 -18.72
CA ARG A 120 -16.50 26.32 -19.44
C ARG A 120 -15.42 27.03 -20.26
N GLN A 121 -14.22 27.18 -19.70
CA GLN A 121 -13.09 27.81 -20.36
C GLN A 121 -12.55 26.97 -21.53
N SER A 122 -12.54 25.65 -21.38
CA SER A 122 -12.19 24.70 -22.45
C SER A 122 -13.21 24.74 -23.59
N SER A 123 -14.52 24.81 -23.29
CA SER A 123 -15.56 24.97 -24.32
C SER A 123 -15.50 26.30 -25.07
N SER A 124 -14.95 27.37 -24.48
CA SER A 124 -14.70 28.63 -25.19
C SER A 124 -13.41 28.64 -26.02
N LEU A 125 -12.45 27.74 -25.74
CA LEU A 125 -11.18 27.64 -26.47
C LEU A 125 -11.16 26.52 -27.52
N LEU A 126 -12.06 25.54 -27.42
CA LEU A 126 -12.16 24.39 -28.34
C LEU A 126 -12.87 24.72 -29.68
N ALA A 127 -13.35 25.95 -29.88
CA ALA A 127 -13.93 26.35 -31.16
C ALA A 127 -12.87 26.76 -32.22
N SER A 128 -11.57 26.81 -31.88
CA SER A 128 -10.57 27.33 -32.84
C SER A 128 -9.24 26.59 -32.91
N GLN A 129 -9.03 25.50 -32.17
CA GLN A 129 -7.81 24.74 -32.27
C GLN A 129 -8.12 23.25 -32.46
N GLU A 130 -8.18 22.79 -33.72
CA GLU A 130 -7.93 21.38 -33.98
C GLU A 130 -6.50 21.07 -33.51
N PRO A 131 -6.29 20.07 -32.64
CA PRO A 131 -4.95 19.66 -32.27
C PRO A 131 -4.32 18.98 -33.48
N ALA A 132 -3.61 19.75 -34.31
CA ALA A 132 -2.77 19.23 -35.37
C ALA A 132 -1.58 18.51 -34.74
N ILE A 133 -1.61 17.18 -34.74
CA ILE A 133 -0.46 16.36 -34.36
C ILE A 133 0.58 16.54 -35.48
N GLU A 134 1.59 17.37 -35.25
CA GLU A 134 2.74 17.50 -36.14
C GLU A 134 3.62 16.25 -36.01
N TYR A 135 3.55 15.38 -37.03
CA TYR A 135 4.40 14.20 -37.10
C TYR A 135 5.80 14.59 -37.56
N HIS A 136 6.78 14.54 -36.66
CA HIS A 136 8.19 14.61 -37.06
C HIS A 136 8.62 13.29 -37.70
N ALA A 137 9.42 13.39 -38.77
CA ALA A 137 10.02 12.23 -39.41
C ALA A 137 10.87 11.44 -38.39
N PRO A 138 10.88 10.09 -38.43
CA PRO A 138 11.69 9.29 -37.53
C PRO A 138 13.15 9.74 -37.62
N HIS A 139 13.75 10.09 -36.48
CA HIS A 139 15.17 10.41 -36.43
C HIS A 139 15.97 9.23 -36.98
N HIS A 140 16.79 9.48 -38.01
CA HIS A 140 17.66 8.46 -38.58
C HIS A 140 18.68 8.08 -37.52
N LEU A 141 18.64 6.82 -37.07
CA LEU A 141 19.72 6.30 -36.25
C LEU A 141 21.01 6.36 -37.10
N PRO A 142 22.14 6.80 -36.52
CA PRO A 142 23.41 6.81 -37.24
C PRO A 142 23.78 5.40 -37.67
N SER A 143 24.52 5.28 -38.78
CA SER A 143 24.98 3.97 -39.26
C SER A 143 25.80 3.26 -38.18
N ARG A 144 25.77 1.93 -38.20
CA ARG A 144 26.43 1.07 -37.22
C ARG A 144 27.91 1.43 -37.03
N ASP A 145 28.59 1.82 -38.10
CA ASP A 145 30.01 2.17 -38.08
C ASP A 145 30.27 3.45 -37.28
N VAL A 146 29.37 4.45 -37.41
CA VAL A 146 29.44 5.70 -36.65
C VAL A 146 29.13 5.45 -35.17
N ALA A 147 28.19 4.56 -34.88
CA ALA A 147 27.87 4.17 -33.50
C ALA A 147 29.02 3.41 -32.82
N LEU A 148 29.75 2.56 -33.56
CA LEU A 148 30.89 1.82 -33.03
C LEU A 148 32.11 2.72 -32.78
N ALA A 149 32.34 3.72 -33.64
CA ALA A 149 33.41 4.69 -33.45
C ALA A 149 33.23 5.52 -32.17
N ALA A 150 31.99 5.88 -31.82
CA ALA A 150 31.69 6.69 -30.63
C ALA A 150 31.81 5.92 -29.29
N VAL A 151 31.89 4.59 -29.31
CA VAL A 151 32.02 3.75 -28.10
C VAL A 151 33.48 3.36 -27.83
N ALA A 152 34.37 3.58 -28.80
CA ALA A 152 35.77 3.18 -28.73
C ALA A 152 36.71 4.25 -28.11
N GLU A 153 36.14 5.31 -27.52
CA GLU A 153 36.87 6.38 -26.82
C GLU A 153 36.72 6.27 -25.29
#